data_AF-A0A0R1J1V6-F1
#
_entry.id   AF-A0A0R1J1V6-F1
#
_cell.length_a   1.000
_cell.length_b   1.000
_cell.length_c   1.000
_cell.angle_alpha   90.00
_cell.angle_beta   90.00
_cell.angle_gamma   90.00
#
_symmetry.space_group_name_H-M   'P 1'
#
loop_
_entity.id
_entity.type
_entity.pdbx_description
1 polymer ?
#
loop_
_entity_poly.entity_id
_entity_poly.type
_entity_poly.pdbx_seq_one_letter_code
_entity_poly.pdbx_strand_id
1 'polypeptide(L)'
;MENNIYLNRLKKLHIDYRVITHKPVFHMDDLPEIKKKCTLVKNLFVFDKKHEKYYLILQTADDRLDFKKLAKQLNTSKSSLNFADTKVLKTFSGMVSPLILEADMPLRILANPNLVGKNDLGFHAGTNTETIIMSYHALLNFLNSLNYMIEVLECNDTRSAFEH
;
A
#
# COMPACT_ATOMS: atom_id res chain seq x y z
N MET A 1 20.51 -14.85 12.13
CA MET A 1 19.75 -14.01 11.19
C MET A 1 18.29 -14.18 11.56
N GLU A 2 17.67 -13.15 12.15
CA GLU A 2 16.25 -13.20 12.47
C GLU A 2 15.47 -13.54 11.19
N ASN A 3 14.61 -14.56 11.26
CA ASN A 3 13.78 -14.98 10.15
C ASN A 3 12.72 -13.89 9.89
N ASN A 4 13.02 -12.91 9.04
CA ASN A 4 12.00 -11.99 8.55
C ASN A 4 10.95 -12.80 7.77
N ILE A 5 9.80 -13.03 8.41
CA ILE A 5 8.74 -13.91 7.90
C ILE A 5 8.24 -13.46 6.53
N TYR A 6 8.30 -12.15 6.26
CA TYR A 6 7.85 -11.55 5.01
C TYR A 6 8.81 -11.89 3.87
N LEU A 7 10.13 -11.79 4.10
CA LEU A 7 11.14 -12.19 3.12
C LEU A 7 11.03 -13.69 2.79
N ASN A 8 10.84 -14.53 3.80
CA ASN A 8 10.68 -15.97 3.59
C ASN A 8 9.43 -16.29 2.76
N ARG A 9 8.33 -15.56 2.98
CA ARG A 9 7.11 -15.71 2.18
C ARG A 9 7.33 -15.30 0.74
N LEU A 10 7.96 -14.15 0.49
CA LEU A 10 8.28 -13.69 -0.87
C LEU A 10 9.17 -14.70 -1.62
N LYS A 11 10.18 -15.26 -0.95
CA LYS A 11 11.03 -16.33 -1.52
C LYS A 11 10.22 -17.58 -1.88
N LYS A 12 9.36 -18.06 -0.98
CA LYS A 12 8.54 -19.27 -1.21
C LYS A 12 7.57 -19.10 -2.37
N LEU A 13 7.08 -17.87 -2.58
CA LEU A 13 6.16 -17.53 -3.66
C LEU A 13 6.90 -17.13 -4.96
N HIS A 14 8.23 -17.22 -4.99
CA HIS A 14 9.06 -16.82 -6.13
C HIS A 14 8.80 -15.38 -6.60
N ILE A 15 8.57 -14.46 -5.65
CA ILE A 15 8.39 -13.05 -5.92
C ILE A 15 9.75 -12.37 -5.97
N ASP A 16 10.02 -11.62 -7.05
CA ASP A 16 11.25 -10.84 -7.17
C ASP A 16 11.22 -9.61 -6.26
N TYR A 17 12.27 -9.45 -5.46
CA TYR A 17 12.46 -8.29 -4.60
C TYR A 17 13.94 -8.05 -4.31
N ARG A 18 14.27 -6.85 -3.83
CA ARG A 18 15.55 -6.52 -3.19
C ARG A 18 15.31 -5.82 -1.85
N VAL A 19 16.33 -5.80 -1.00
CA VAL A 19 16.23 -5.19 0.34
C VAL A 19 17.25 -4.06 0.45
N ILE A 20 16.84 -2.92 1.00
CA ILE A 20 17.74 -1.89 1.49
C ILE A 20 17.66 -1.88 3.01
N THR A 21 18.79 -2.16 3.66
CA THR A 21 18.94 -2.00 5.11
C THR A 21 19.37 -0.58 5.43
N HIS A 22 18.81 0.00 6.49
CA HIS A 22 19.10 1.34 6.95
C HIS A 22 19.01 1.43 8.47
N LYS A 23 19.49 2.53 9.04
CA LYS A 23 19.28 2.81 10.47
C LYS A 23 17.77 2.93 10.74
N PRO A 24 17.28 2.56 11.94
CA PRO A 24 15.89 2.78 12.32
C PRO A 24 15.53 4.24 12.10
N VAL A 25 14.43 4.49 11.40
CA VAL A 25 13.87 5.84 11.26
C VAL A 25 12.45 5.88 11.75
N PHE A 26 12.06 7.02 12.30
CA PHE A 26 10.72 7.23 12.83
C PHE A 26 9.85 8.00 11.84
N HIS A 27 10.46 8.83 10.98
CA HIS A 27 9.76 9.54 9.91
C HIS A 27 10.29 9.16 8.53
N MET A 28 9.39 9.03 7.55
CA MET A 28 9.78 8.75 6.16
C MET A 28 10.64 9.87 5.56
N ASP A 29 10.60 11.07 6.13
CA ASP A 29 11.44 12.20 5.72
C ASP A 29 12.90 12.08 6.18
N ASP A 30 13.18 11.17 7.11
CA ASP A 30 14.52 10.95 7.67
C ASP A 30 15.45 10.14 6.73
N LEU A 31 14.96 9.70 5.55
CA LEU A 31 15.70 8.86 4.60
C LEU A 31 15.68 9.41 3.16
N PRO A 32 16.26 10.61 2.91
CA PRO A 32 16.35 11.16 1.55
C PRO A 32 17.12 10.23 0.60
N GLU A 33 18.06 9.44 1.11
CA GLU A 33 18.82 8.47 0.30
C GLU A 33 17.97 7.28 -0.16
N ILE A 34 16.93 6.89 0.59
CA ILE A 34 16.01 5.83 0.17
C ILE A 34 15.00 6.35 -0.83
N LYS A 35 14.49 7.58 -0.63
CA LYS A 35 13.62 8.24 -1.61
C LYS A 35 14.28 8.38 -2.99
N LYS A 36 15.62 8.39 -3.07
CA LYS A 36 16.38 8.36 -4.34
C LYS A 36 16.47 6.98 -4.99
N LYS A 37 16.23 5.89 -4.25
CA LYS A 37 16.43 4.51 -4.69
C LYS A 37 15.13 3.74 -4.95
N CYS A 38 14.00 4.25 -4.48
CA CYS A 38 12.68 3.68 -4.68
C CYS A 38 11.57 4.71 -4.43
N THR A 39 10.42 4.46 -5.03
CA THR A 39 9.17 5.14 -4.66
C THR A 39 8.64 4.54 -3.37
N LEU A 40 8.76 5.25 -2.25
CA LEU A 40 8.20 4.80 -0.98
C LEU A 40 6.67 4.78 -1.03
N VAL A 41 6.10 3.66 -0.61
CA VAL A 41 4.66 3.44 -0.56
C VAL A 41 4.19 3.51 0.88
N LYS A 42 3.25 4.42 1.15
CA LYS A 42 2.50 4.43 2.41
C LYS A 42 1.16 3.73 2.22
N ASN A 43 0.70 3.11 3.31
CA ASN A 43 -0.49 2.28 3.29
C ASN A 43 -1.48 2.83 4.30
N LEU A 44 -2.70 3.14 3.84
CA LEU A 44 -3.76 3.67 4.66
C LEU A 44 -4.82 2.60 4.86
N PHE A 45 -5.05 2.20 6.10
CA PHE A 45 -6.09 1.23 6.43
C PHE A 45 -7.38 1.99 6.75
N VAL A 46 -8.41 1.81 5.93
CA VAL A 46 -9.67 2.57 5.96
C VAL A 46 -10.84 1.60 6.15
N PHE A 47 -11.81 2.01 6.96
CA PHE A 47 -13.07 1.31 7.17
C PHE A 47 -14.23 2.19 6.70
N ASP A 48 -15.11 1.59 5.90
CA ASP A 48 -16.39 2.18 5.53
C ASP A 48 -17.48 1.65 6.46
N LYS A 49 -17.92 2.49 7.40
CA LYS A 49 -18.96 2.15 8.38
C LYS A 49 -20.31 1.83 7.75
N LYS A 50 -20.60 2.39 6.56
CA LYS A 50 -21.92 2.23 5.91
C LYS A 50 -22.08 0.84 5.32
N HIS A 51 -21.01 0.31 4.75
CA HIS A 51 -21.03 -0.98 4.06
C HIS A 51 -20.28 -2.09 4.82
N GLU A 52 -19.72 -1.75 5.99
CA GLU A 52 -18.93 -2.65 6.83
C GLU A 52 -17.76 -3.31 6.08
N LYS A 53 -17.02 -2.51 5.30
CA LYS A 53 -15.90 -2.97 4.47
C LYS A 53 -14.58 -2.33 4.85
N TYR A 54 -13.52 -3.12 4.84
CA TYR A 54 -12.15 -2.67 5.01
C TYR A 54 -11.45 -2.45 3.68
N TYR A 55 -10.56 -1.46 3.66
CA TYR A 55 -9.77 -1.07 2.51
C TYR A 55 -8.32 -0.85 2.91
N LEU A 56 -7.39 -1.42 2.15
CA LEU A 56 -5.97 -1.07 2.21
C LEU A 56 -5.64 -0.19 1.00
N ILE A 57 -5.29 1.06 1.25
CA ILE A 57 -5.06 2.05 0.19
C ILE A 57 -3.56 2.34 0.08
N LEU A 58 -2.98 2.01 -1.07
CA LEU A 58 -1.57 2.19 -1.39
C LEU A 58 -1.38 3.56 -2.06
N GLN A 59 -0.52 4.40 -1.48
CA GLN A 59 -0.25 5.76 -1.94
C GLN A 59 1.26 5.99 -2.00
N THR A 60 1.72 6.91 -2.86
CA THR A 60 3.10 7.40 -2.71
C THR A 60 3.23 8.13 -1.36
N ALA A 61 4.44 8.19 -0.81
CA ALA A 61 4.69 8.84 0.48
C ALA A 61 4.16 10.29 0.54
N ASP A 62 4.24 11.02 -0.57
CA ASP A 62 3.87 12.44 -0.64
C ASP A 62 2.38 12.68 -0.94
N ASP A 63 1.68 11.70 -1.52
CA ASP A 63 0.28 11.86 -1.94
C ASP A 63 -0.69 11.88 -0.76
N ARG A 64 -1.66 12.81 -0.76
CA ARG A 64 -2.74 12.83 0.24
C ARG A 64 -3.97 12.12 -0.30
N LEU A 65 -4.56 11.24 0.52
CA LEU A 65 -5.82 10.59 0.18
C LEU A 65 -6.98 11.59 0.23
N ASP A 66 -7.65 11.77 -0.91
CA ASP A 66 -8.89 12.54 -0.98
C ASP A 66 -10.09 11.64 -0.61
N PHE A 67 -10.52 11.74 0.64
CA PHE A 67 -11.68 11.00 1.14
C PHE A 67 -12.99 11.33 0.42
N LYS A 68 -13.12 12.52 -0.21
CA LYS A 68 -14.33 12.87 -0.98
C LYS A 68 -14.36 12.05 -2.28
N LYS A 69 -13.22 11.94 -2.96
CA LYS A 69 -13.10 11.12 -4.17
C LYS A 69 -13.24 9.63 -3.86
N LEU A 70 -12.57 9.16 -2.81
CA LEU A 70 -12.69 7.79 -2.35
C LEU A 70 -14.16 7.43 -2.04
N ALA A 71 -14.87 8.31 -1.34
CA ALA A 71 -16.28 8.08 -1.04
C ALA A 71 -17.13 7.95 -2.30
N LYS A 72 -16.88 8.80 -3.32
CA LYS A 72 -17.56 8.71 -4.62
C LYS A 72 -17.29 7.38 -5.31
N GLN A 73 -16.03 6.97 -5.43
CA GLN A 73 -15.63 5.70 -6.06
C GLN A 73 -16.22 4.49 -5.33
N LEU A 74 -16.28 4.54 -4.00
CA LEU A 74 -16.85 3.47 -3.17
C LEU A 74 -18.38 3.54 -3.04
N ASN A 75 -19.04 4.49 -3.72
CA ASN A 75 -20.48 4.76 -3.63
C ASN A 75 -20.98 4.89 -2.18
N THR A 76 -20.22 5.61 -1.36
CA THR A 76 -20.48 5.80 0.07
C THR A 76 -20.42 7.29 0.46
N SER A 77 -20.65 7.63 1.72
CA SER A 77 -20.51 9.00 2.20
C SER A 77 -19.10 9.27 2.72
N LYS A 78 -18.58 10.49 2.55
CA LYS A 78 -17.29 10.86 3.16
C LYS A 78 -17.29 10.63 4.69
N SER A 79 -18.42 10.87 5.35
CA SER A 79 -18.58 10.70 6.80
C SER A 79 -18.55 9.25 7.26
N SER A 80 -18.80 8.27 6.39
CA SER A 80 -18.73 6.85 6.75
C SER A 80 -17.29 6.32 6.74
N LEU A 81 -16.39 6.97 5.99
CA LEU A 81 -14.99 6.57 5.86
C LEU A 81 -14.16 7.06 7.04
N ASN A 82 -13.44 6.14 7.67
CA ASN A 82 -12.57 6.42 8.80
C ASN A 82 -11.30 5.59 8.69
N PHE A 83 -10.20 6.03 9.30
CA PHE A 83 -9.08 5.11 9.51
C PHE A 83 -9.53 3.95 10.39
N ALA A 84 -9.17 2.74 9.98
CA ALA A 84 -9.55 1.51 10.64
C ALA A 84 -8.58 1.20 11.81
N ASP A 85 -9.05 0.45 12.81
CA ASP A 85 -8.19 -0.04 13.89
C ASP A 85 -7.23 -1.12 13.35
N THR A 86 -5.92 -0.88 13.47
CA THR A 86 -4.88 -1.79 12.98
C THR A 86 -4.88 -3.15 13.70
N LYS A 87 -5.53 -3.26 14.86
CA LYS A 87 -5.71 -4.53 15.56
C LYS A 87 -6.43 -5.59 14.72
N VAL A 88 -7.28 -5.17 13.78
CA VAL A 88 -7.93 -6.08 12.82
C VAL A 88 -6.90 -6.83 11.97
N LEU A 89 -5.79 -6.17 11.63
CA LEU A 89 -4.67 -6.75 10.90
C LEU A 89 -3.57 -7.30 11.83
N LYS A 90 -3.83 -7.38 13.14
CA LYS A 90 -2.84 -7.79 14.17
C LYS A 90 -1.53 -7.00 14.09
N THR A 91 -1.60 -5.72 13.74
CA THR A 91 -0.44 -4.83 13.57
C THR A 91 -0.63 -3.49 14.30
N PHE A 92 0.40 -2.66 14.28
CA PHE A 92 0.40 -1.32 14.85
C PHE A 92 0.39 -0.23 13.76
N SER A 93 -0.06 0.96 14.12
CA SER A 93 0.02 2.13 13.25
C SER A 93 1.45 2.36 12.75
N GLY A 94 1.61 2.68 11.47
CA GLY A 94 2.91 2.83 10.81
C GLY A 94 3.55 1.54 10.30
N MET A 95 3.08 0.36 10.74
CA MET A 95 3.57 -0.95 10.27
C MET A 95 2.61 -1.63 9.29
N VAL A 96 1.55 -0.95 8.88
CA VAL A 96 0.61 -1.43 7.87
C VAL A 96 1.33 -1.51 6.52
N SER A 97 1.29 -2.70 5.90
CA SER A 97 1.94 -3.00 4.62
C SER A 97 1.17 -4.11 3.90
N PRO A 98 1.14 -4.15 2.56
CA PRO A 98 0.64 -5.31 1.83
C PRO A 98 1.33 -6.61 2.27
N LEU A 99 2.60 -6.50 2.67
CA LEU A 99 3.42 -7.63 3.07
C LEU A 99 2.97 -8.29 4.38
N ILE A 100 2.08 -7.69 5.18
CA ILE A 100 1.56 -8.31 6.40
C ILE A 100 0.25 -9.08 6.18
N LEU A 101 -0.37 -8.96 4.99
CA LEU A 101 -1.67 -9.55 4.74
C LEU A 101 -1.62 -11.08 4.76
N GLU A 102 -2.61 -11.72 5.35
CA GLU A 102 -2.90 -13.15 5.20
C GLU A 102 -3.87 -13.35 4.03
N ALA A 103 -3.98 -14.57 3.50
CA ALA A 103 -4.93 -14.84 2.41
C ALA A 103 -6.38 -14.66 2.88
N ASP A 104 -7.26 -14.24 1.97
CA ASP A 104 -8.72 -14.20 2.15
C ASP A 104 -9.24 -13.33 3.31
N MET A 105 -8.45 -12.40 3.87
CA MET A 105 -9.03 -11.44 4.83
C MET A 105 -10.03 -10.51 4.12
N PRO A 106 -11.15 -10.15 4.76
CA PRO A 106 -12.27 -9.41 4.15
C PRO A 106 -11.94 -7.91 3.96
N LEU A 107 -10.98 -7.61 3.10
CA LEU A 107 -10.55 -6.26 2.73
C LEU A 107 -10.32 -6.16 1.22
N ARG A 108 -10.50 -4.95 0.69
CA ARG A 108 -10.17 -4.61 -0.71
C ARG A 108 -8.90 -3.77 -0.76
N ILE A 109 -8.12 -3.92 -1.83
CA ILE A 109 -6.89 -3.16 -2.01
C ILE A 109 -7.11 -2.13 -3.12
N LEU A 110 -6.82 -0.87 -2.82
CA LEU A 110 -6.85 0.20 -3.81
C LEU A 110 -5.46 0.81 -3.95
N ALA A 111 -4.98 1.03 -5.17
CA ALA A 111 -3.69 1.66 -5.43
C ALA A 111 -3.85 3.00 -6.13
N ASN A 112 -3.04 3.97 -5.72
CA ASN A 112 -2.86 5.20 -6.48
C ASN A 112 -2.33 4.85 -7.90
N PRO A 113 -2.92 5.41 -8.97
CA PRO A 113 -2.47 5.16 -10.34
C PRO A 113 -0.99 5.48 -10.56
N ASN A 114 -0.40 6.41 -9.80
CA ASN A 114 1.03 6.74 -9.87
C ASN A 114 1.95 5.57 -9.47
N LEU A 115 1.41 4.52 -8.84
CA LEU A 115 2.16 3.30 -8.49
C LEU A 115 2.19 2.29 -9.63
N VAL A 116 1.24 2.36 -10.55
CA VAL A 116 1.05 1.38 -11.63
C VAL A 116 2.26 1.40 -12.56
N GLY A 117 2.84 0.22 -12.80
CA GLY A 117 3.98 0.04 -13.71
C GLY A 117 5.35 0.46 -13.15
N LYS A 118 5.45 0.98 -11.92
CA LYS A 118 6.75 1.29 -11.31
C LYS A 118 7.56 0.02 -11.01
N ASN A 119 8.88 0.10 -11.14
CA ASN A 119 9.79 -1.03 -10.94
C ASN A 119 10.42 -1.08 -9.53
N ASP A 120 10.26 -0.01 -8.76
CA ASP A 120 11.00 0.24 -7.54
C ASP A 120 10.08 0.77 -6.43
N LEU A 121 9.01 0.03 -6.12
CA LEU A 121 8.12 0.35 -5.00
C LEU A 121 8.73 -0.13 -3.69
N GLY A 122 8.93 0.78 -2.74
CA GLY A 122 9.50 0.52 -1.42
C GLY A 122 8.44 0.36 -0.33
N PHE A 123 8.49 -0.77 0.39
CA PHE A 123 7.60 -1.11 1.50
C PHE A 123 8.39 -1.41 2.77
N HIS A 124 7.89 -0.95 3.92
CA HIS A 124 8.39 -1.41 5.21
C HIS A 124 7.91 -2.84 5.50
N ALA A 125 8.78 -3.62 6.17
CA ALA A 125 8.63 -5.06 6.35
C ALA A 125 8.54 -5.45 7.83
N GLY A 126 7.57 -4.88 8.56
CA GLY A 126 7.38 -5.13 10.00
C GLY A 126 8.53 -4.64 10.90
N THR A 127 9.53 -4.00 10.32
CA THR A 127 10.56 -3.22 11.02
C THR A 127 10.78 -1.91 10.28
N ASN A 128 11.29 -0.89 10.99
CA ASN A 128 11.68 0.40 10.42
C ASN A 128 13.18 0.46 10.05
N THR A 129 13.83 -0.70 9.92
CA THR A 129 15.26 -0.84 9.62
C THR A 129 15.52 -1.41 8.22
N GLU A 130 14.48 -1.89 7.56
CA GLU A 130 14.56 -2.49 6.24
C GLU A 130 13.44 -1.96 5.35
N THR A 131 13.78 -1.72 4.08
CA THR A 131 12.82 -1.42 3.02
C THR A 131 12.91 -2.51 1.96
N ILE A 132 11.81 -3.22 1.74
CA ILE A 132 11.68 -4.21 0.65
C ILE A 132 11.26 -3.46 -0.59
N ILE A 133 11.97 -3.70 -1.69
CA ILE A 133 11.73 -3.05 -2.97
C ILE A 133 11.34 -4.09 -3.99
N MET A 134 10.23 -3.86 -4.68
CA MET A 134 9.71 -4.73 -5.73
C MET A 134 9.01 -3.90 -6.81
N SER A 135 8.81 -4.49 -7.99
CA SER A 135 8.01 -3.88 -9.03
C SER A 135 6.52 -3.95 -8.70
N TYR A 136 5.72 -3.10 -9.35
CA TYR A 136 4.27 -3.19 -9.29
C TYR A 136 3.77 -4.56 -9.78
N HIS A 137 4.42 -5.14 -10.79
CA HIS A 137 4.11 -6.49 -11.26
C HIS A 137 4.39 -7.56 -10.19
N ALA A 138 5.53 -7.47 -9.49
CA ALA A 138 5.84 -8.38 -8.39
C ALA A 138 4.85 -8.22 -7.22
N LEU A 139 4.43 -6.98 -6.92
CA LEU A 139 3.38 -6.71 -5.93
C LEU A 139 2.04 -7.34 -6.33
N LEU A 140 1.64 -7.24 -7.60
CA LEU A 140 0.43 -7.90 -8.12
C LEU A 140 0.51 -9.41 -7.96
N ASN A 141 1.62 -10.03 -8.36
CA ASN A 141 1.81 -11.48 -8.21
C ASN A 141 1.74 -11.92 -6.75
N PHE A 142 2.37 -11.15 -5.86
CA PHE A 142 2.30 -11.40 -4.43
C PHE A 142 0.87 -11.31 -3.90
N LEU A 143 0.14 -10.25 -4.20
CA LEU A 143 -1.24 -10.07 -3.73
C LEU A 143 -2.21 -11.09 -4.34
N ASN A 144 -2.06 -11.42 -5.63
CA ASN A 144 -2.83 -12.46 -6.29
C ASN A 144 -2.61 -13.84 -5.64
N SER A 145 -1.39 -14.16 -5.20
CA SER A 145 -1.11 -15.40 -4.46
C SER A 145 -1.80 -15.49 -3.10
N LEU A 146 -2.30 -14.35 -2.59
CA LEU A 146 -3.09 -14.23 -1.36
C LEU A 146 -4.58 -13.98 -1.65
N ASN A 147 -5.03 -14.18 -2.89
CA ASN A 147 -6.39 -13.95 -3.37
C ASN A 147 -6.86 -12.49 -3.31
N TYR A 148 -5.92 -11.54 -3.38
CA TYR A 148 -6.24 -10.12 -3.53
C TYR A 148 -6.04 -9.64 -4.96
N MET A 149 -7.00 -8.85 -5.43
CA MET A 149 -6.84 -7.99 -6.61
C MET A 149 -6.61 -6.55 -6.17
N ILE A 150 -5.86 -5.80 -6.98
CA ILE A 150 -5.68 -4.36 -6.80
C ILE A 150 -6.66 -3.63 -7.71
N GLU A 151 -7.48 -2.76 -7.12
CA GLU A 151 -8.28 -1.78 -7.85
C GLU A 151 -7.52 -0.45 -7.93
N VAL A 152 -7.60 0.26 -9.05
CA VAL A 152 -6.94 1.57 -9.20
C VAL A 152 -7.88 2.67 -8.69
N LEU A 153 -7.33 3.64 -7.96
CA LEU A 153 -8.07 4.84 -7.56
C LEU A 153 -8.40 5.70 -8.78
N GLU A 154 -9.63 6.21 -8.85
CA GLU A 154 -10.03 7.12 -9.92
C GLU A 154 -9.27 8.45 -9.83
N CYS A 155 -8.55 8.80 -10.90
CA CYS A 155 -8.01 10.14 -11.11
C CYS A 155 -9.05 11.01 -11.83
N ASN A 156 -9.38 12.17 -11.25
CA ASN A 156 -10.06 13.21 -12.00
C ASN A 156 -9.00 14.01 -12.78
N ASP A 157 -8.62 13.53 -13.96
CA ASP A 157 -8.28 14.49 -15.01
C ASP A 157 -9.58 14.87 -15.70
N THR A 158 -10.30 15.84 -15.14
CA THR A 158 -11.07 16.74 -16.00
C THR A 158 -10.07 17.66 -16.70
N ARG A 159 -9.27 17.11 -17.62
CA ARG A 159 -8.94 17.86 -18.82
C ARG A 159 -10.08 17.59 -19.79
N SER A 160 -11.11 18.42 -19.67
CA SER A 160 -11.71 18.98 -20.87
C SER A 160 -10.61 19.73 -21.62
N ALA A 161 -9.79 19.00 -22.37
CA ALA A 161 -9.18 19.58 -23.54
C ALA A 161 -10.30 19.59 -24.58
N PHE A 162 -10.74 20.80 -24.88
CA PHE A 162 -11.72 21.17 -25.86
C PHE A 162 -11.52 20.42 -27.19
N GLU A 163 -12.67 20.11 -27.80
CA GLU A 163 -12.92 20.15 -29.24
C GLU A 163 -11.83 20.84 -30.07
N HIS A 164 -11.14 20.10 -30.94
CA HIS A 164 -11.23 20.15 -32.41
C HIS A 164 -10.31 19.09 -33.02
#